data_AF-A0A554RHB6-F1
#
_entry.id   AF-A0A554RHB6-F1
#
_cell.length_a   1.000
_cell.length_b   1.000
_cell.length_c   1.000
_cell.angle_alpha   90.00
_cell.angle_beta   90.00
_cell.angle_gamma   90.00
#
_symmetry.space_group_name_H-M   'P 1'
#
loop_
_entity.id
_entity.type
_entity.pdbx_description
1 polymer ?
#
loop_
_entity_poly.entity_id
_entity_poly.type
_entity_poly.pdbx_seq_one_letter_code
_entity_poly.pdbx_strand_id
1 'polypeptide(L)'
;MAAIHITDIEAAINHWREKSPSPDGITLAPELRALAEVYALMVFHHEDEVDEVGFPAKAWAAWLDWYHSTPDTPCIAICSTSQGDDECKGCGRTFDEVQYWPAMTPVEKRVTWRRITMEDSAWRFNRYAERAREAEPTAAETEFDPDDEKNWAP
;
A
#
# COMPACT_ATOMS: atom_id res chain seq x y z
N MET A 1 -11.38 11.92 8.62
CA MET A 1 -11.13 10.47 8.62
C MET A 1 -10.26 10.17 7.42
N ALA A 2 -9.40 9.15 7.48
CA ALA A 2 -8.60 8.79 6.31
C ALA A 2 -9.52 8.28 5.19
N ALA A 3 -9.19 8.60 3.95
CA ALA A 3 -10.00 8.23 2.79
C ALA A 3 -9.13 7.51 1.76
N ILE A 4 -9.73 6.56 1.06
CA ILE A 4 -9.10 5.83 -0.03
C ILE A 4 -9.21 6.70 -1.28
N HIS A 5 -8.06 7.07 -1.85
CA HIS A 5 -8.03 7.87 -3.07
C HIS A 5 -8.31 7.02 -4.31
N ILE A 6 -8.89 7.59 -5.36
CA ILE A 6 -9.27 6.91 -6.60
C ILE A 6 -8.09 6.16 -7.24
N THR A 7 -6.88 6.69 -7.14
CA THR A 7 -5.66 6.05 -7.65
C THR A 7 -5.34 4.71 -6.97
N ASP A 8 -5.71 4.55 -5.70
CA ASP A 8 -5.55 3.27 -4.99
C ASP A 8 -6.57 2.24 -5.48
N ILE A 9 -7.79 2.68 -5.83
CA ILE A 9 -8.80 1.82 -6.46
C ILE A 9 -8.34 1.39 -7.86
N GLU A 10 -7.79 2.31 -8.65
CA GLU A 10 -7.22 2.00 -9.97
C GLU A 10 -6.06 1.00 -9.87
N ALA A 11 -5.15 1.18 -8.91
CA ALA A 11 -4.05 0.26 -8.66
C ALA A 11 -4.56 -1.13 -8.26
N ALA A 12 -5.55 -1.22 -7.36
CA ALA A 12 -6.17 -2.47 -6.99
C ALA A 12 -6.88 -3.16 -8.16
N ILE A 13 -7.57 -2.40 -9.03
CA ILE A 13 -8.19 -2.94 -10.26
C ILE A 13 -7.12 -3.55 -11.17
N ASN A 14 -6.01 -2.84 -11.40
CA ASN A 14 -4.93 -3.33 -12.25
C ASN A 14 -4.26 -4.58 -11.68
N HIS A 15 -4.05 -4.63 -10.35
CA HIS A 15 -3.58 -5.83 -9.66
C HIS A 15 -4.48 -7.05 -9.95
N TRP A 16 -5.80 -6.89 -9.87
CA TRP A 16 -6.72 -8.00 -10.18
C TRP A 16 -6.79 -8.34 -11.67
N ARG A 17 -6.56 -7.38 -12.58
CA ARG A 17 -6.44 -7.66 -14.02
C ARG A 17 -5.25 -8.56 -14.33
N GLU A 18 -4.13 -8.34 -13.65
CA GLU A 18 -2.91 -9.14 -13.80
C GLU A 18 -3.06 -10.50 -13.11
N LYS A 19 -3.58 -10.52 -11.88
CA LYS A 19 -3.74 -11.73 -11.07
C LYS A 19 -4.81 -12.68 -11.60
N SER A 20 -5.88 -12.15 -12.19
CA SER A 20 -7.03 -12.94 -12.66
C SER A 20 -7.55 -12.36 -13.99
N PRO A 21 -6.81 -12.59 -15.09
CA PRO A 21 -7.17 -12.05 -16.39
C PRO A 21 -8.50 -12.63 -16.88
N SER A 22 -9.21 -11.82 -17.66
CA SER A 22 -10.48 -12.22 -18.24
C SER A 22 -10.29 -13.39 -19.22
N PRO A 23 -11.01 -14.52 -19.06
CA PRO A 23 -10.84 -15.69 -19.92
C PRO A 23 -11.27 -15.46 -21.37
N ASP A 24 -12.19 -14.53 -21.59
CA ASP A 24 -12.80 -14.17 -22.88
C ASP A 24 -12.54 -12.71 -23.27
N GLY A 25 -11.77 -11.97 -22.47
CA GLY A 25 -11.49 -10.55 -22.66
C GLY A 25 -12.65 -9.61 -22.29
N ILE A 26 -13.76 -10.12 -21.75
CA ILE A 26 -14.97 -9.35 -21.40
C ILE A 26 -15.40 -9.62 -19.95
N THR A 27 -15.39 -10.88 -19.53
CA THR A 27 -15.86 -11.32 -18.21
C THR A 27 -14.85 -10.94 -17.13
N LEU A 28 -15.30 -10.11 -16.18
CA LEU A 28 -14.51 -9.66 -15.04
C LEU A 28 -14.62 -10.62 -13.86
N ALA A 29 -13.49 -10.89 -13.20
CA ALA A 29 -13.45 -11.61 -11.93
C ALA A 29 -14.32 -10.92 -10.86
N PRO A 30 -14.89 -11.66 -9.88
CA PRO A 30 -15.77 -11.09 -8.85
C PRO A 30 -15.15 -9.92 -8.08
N GLU A 31 -13.86 -10.01 -7.75
CA GLU A 31 -13.09 -9.03 -6.98
C GLU A 31 -12.90 -7.73 -7.78
N LEU A 32 -12.49 -7.86 -9.04
CA LEU A 32 -12.35 -6.73 -9.96
C LEU A 32 -13.71 -6.05 -10.17
N ARG A 33 -14.79 -6.81 -10.32
CA ARG A 33 -16.15 -6.26 -10.48
C ARG A 33 -16.58 -5.45 -9.26
N ALA A 34 -16.27 -5.92 -8.05
CA ALA A 34 -16.58 -5.19 -6.82
C ALA A 34 -15.83 -3.86 -6.72
N LEU A 35 -14.54 -3.83 -7.09
CA LEU A 35 -13.76 -2.59 -7.15
C LEU A 35 -14.26 -1.65 -8.26
N ALA A 36 -14.62 -2.20 -9.42
CA ALA A 36 -15.12 -1.42 -10.56
C ALA A 36 -16.44 -0.71 -10.24
N GLU A 37 -17.30 -1.30 -9.41
CA GLU A 37 -18.54 -0.65 -8.96
C GLU A 37 -18.25 0.58 -8.09
N VAL A 38 -17.31 0.48 -7.13
CA VAL A 38 -16.86 1.62 -6.33
C VAL A 38 -16.26 2.71 -7.22
N TYR A 39 -15.33 2.33 -8.12
CA TYR A 39 -14.72 3.26 -9.06
C TYR A 39 -15.76 3.98 -9.93
N ALA A 40 -16.75 3.25 -10.45
CA ALA A 40 -17.82 3.83 -11.27
C ALA A 40 -18.66 4.84 -10.48
N LEU A 41 -18.96 4.57 -9.21
CA LEU A 41 -19.66 5.51 -8.33
C LEU A 41 -18.84 6.76 -8.05
N MET A 42 -17.54 6.61 -7.76
CA MET A 42 -16.62 7.75 -7.57
C MET A 42 -16.61 8.66 -8.81
N VAL A 43 -16.46 8.09 -10.00
CA VAL A 43 -16.51 8.84 -11.27
C VAL A 43 -17.87 9.50 -11.50
N PHE A 44 -18.97 8.80 -11.23
CA PHE A 44 -20.33 9.32 -11.39
C PHE A 44 -20.61 10.51 -10.46
N HIS A 45 -20.10 10.45 -9.23
CA HIS A 45 -20.25 11.51 -8.23
C HIS A 45 -19.17 12.60 -8.34
N HIS A 46 -18.17 12.44 -9.21
CA HIS A 46 -17.01 13.32 -9.33
C HIS A 46 -16.21 13.43 -8.01
N GLU A 47 -16.04 12.31 -7.32
CA GLU A 47 -15.30 12.20 -6.06
C GLU A 47 -13.97 11.47 -6.29
N ASP A 48 -12.88 12.04 -5.79
CA ASP A 48 -11.55 11.43 -5.84
C ASP A 48 -11.22 10.59 -4.60
N GLU A 49 -12.07 10.64 -3.58
CA GLU A 49 -11.86 10.01 -2.28
C GLU A 49 -13.13 9.32 -1.81
N VAL A 50 -12.97 8.16 -1.16
CA VAL A 50 -14.07 7.41 -0.54
C VAL A 50 -13.68 6.98 0.88
N ASP A 51 -14.62 7.11 1.82
CA ASP A 51 -14.41 6.77 3.23
C ASP A 51 -14.25 5.26 3.42
N GLU A 52 -13.43 4.87 4.41
CA GLU A 52 -13.33 3.47 4.85
C GLU A 52 -14.63 2.99 5.50
N VAL A 53 -15.36 3.90 6.15
CA VAL A 53 -16.64 3.64 6.77
C VAL A 53 -17.72 3.50 5.69
N GLY A 54 -18.33 2.31 5.63
CA GLY A 54 -19.35 2.00 4.62
C GLY A 54 -18.78 1.49 3.31
N PHE A 55 -17.46 1.29 3.21
CA PHE A 55 -16.83 0.66 2.06
C PHE A 55 -17.39 -0.77 1.86
N PRO A 56 -17.85 -1.14 0.65
CA PRO A 56 -18.49 -2.45 0.45
C PRO A 56 -17.54 -3.61 0.78
N ALA A 57 -17.99 -4.56 1.61
CA ALA A 57 -17.12 -5.61 2.16
C ALA A 57 -16.36 -6.44 1.09
N LYS A 58 -16.97 -6.68 -0.08
CA LYS A 58 -16.31 -7.39 -1.19
C LYS A 58 -15.22 -6.53 -1.84
N ALA A 59 -15.48 -5.25 -2.04
CA ALA A 59 -14.48 -4.31 -2.56
C ALA A 59 -13.36 -4.12 -1.53
N TRP A 60 -13.69 -4.06 -0.23
CA TRP A 60 -12.71 -3.95 0.86
C TRP A 60 -11.71 -5.11 0.84
N ALA A 61 -12.22 -6.34 0.77
CA ALA A 61 -11.37 -7.53 0.69
C ALA A 61 -10.48 -7.53 -0.55
N ALA A 62 -11.02 -7.13 -1.71
CA ALA A 62 -10.27 -7.01 -2.95
C ALA A 62 -9.19 -5.91 -2.91
N TRP A 63 -9.49 -4.78 -2.27
CA TRP A 63 -8.55 -3.69 -2.07
C TRP A 63 -7.43 -4.06 -1.08
N LEU A 64 -7.77 -4.76 0.01
CA LEU A 64 -6.78 -5.26 0.97
C LEU A 64 -5.81 -6.28 0.37
N ASP A 65 -6.26 -7.11 -0.56
CA ASP A 65 -5.38 -8.05 -1.27
C ASP A 65 -4.27 -7.32 -2.06
N TRP A 66 -4.62 -6.21 -2.72
CA TRP A 66 -3.64 -5.34 -3.36
C TRP A 66 -2.78 -4.60 -2.33
N TYR A 67 -3.38 -4.05 -1.27
CA TYR A 67 -2.63 -3.33 -0.23
C TYR A 67 -1.51 -4.20 0.35
N HIS A 68 -1.79 -5.47 0.65
CA HIS A 68 -0.81 -6.43 1.17
C HIS A 68 0.26 -6.83 0.16
N SER A 69 0.06 -6.61 -1.14
CA SER A 69 1.11 -6.83 -2.16
C SER A 69 2.05 -5.63 -2.32
N THR A 70 1.80 -4.51 -1.62
CA THR A 70 2.67 -3.32 -1.65
C THR A 70 3.61 -3.30 -0.45
N PRO A 71 4.77 -2.60 -0.52
CA PRO A 71 5.65 -2.45 0.63
C PRO A 71 4.92 -1.81 1.83
N ASP A 72 4.97 -2.44 3.01
CA ASP A 72 4.28 -1.90 4.19
C ASP A 72 4.86 -0.53 4.58
N THR A 73 6.18 -0.39 4.72
CA THR A 73 6.80 0.82 5.26
C THR A 73 7.63 1.60 4.22
N PRO A 74 7.59 2.94 4.23
CA PRO A 74 8.42 3.78 3.36
C PRO A 74 9.89 3.91 3.81
N CYS A 75 10.29 3.20 4.86
CA CYS A 75 11.59 3.37 5.53
C CYS A 75 12.76 2.84 4.71
N ILE A 76 13.88 3.59 4.72
CA ILE A 76 15.16 3.21 4.07
C ILE A 76 16.31 3.04 5.09
N ALA A 77 15.97 2.73 6.35
CA ALA A 77 16.90 2.62 7.48
C ALA A 77 17.78 3.87 7.71
N ILE A 78 17.28 5.04 7.32
CA ILE A 78 17.88 6.35 7.62
C ILE A 78 16.81 7.18 8.31
N CYS A 79 17.07 7.57 9.55
CA CYS A 79 16.13 8.30 10.38
C CYS A 79 16.74 9.61 10.87
N SER A 80 16.07 10.72 10.55
CA SER A 80 16.44 12.05 11.03
C SER A 80 15.52 12.56 12.14
N THR A 81 14.36 11.94 12.33
CA THR A 81 13.45 12.26 13.45
C THR A 81 14.05 11.89 14.79
N SER A 82 14.84 10.80 14.87
CA SER A 82 15.64 10.49 16.07
C SER A 82 16.72 11.53 16.39
N GLN A 83 17.03 12.43 15.44
CA GLN A 83 17.97 13.53 15.60
C GLN A 83 17.27 14.88 15.85
N GLY A 84 15.93 14.87 15.94
CA GLY A 84 15.12 16.04 16.29
C GLY A 84 14.40 16.73 15.13
N ASP A 85 14.40 16.17 13.91
CA ASP A 85 13.56 16.70 12.83
C ASP A 85 12.08 16.28 13.02
N ASP A 86 11.12 17.16 12.69
CA ASP A 86 9.68 16.85 12.72
C ASP A 86 9.24 15.95 11.55
N GLU A 87 9.99 15.98 10.45
CA GLU A 87 9.79 15.13 9.27
C GLU A 87 11.08 14.36 8.94
N CYS A 88 10.94 13.07 8.69
CA CYS A 88 12.07 12.21 8.40
C CYS A 88 12.60 12.46 6.99
N LYS A 89 13.81 13.03 6.88
CA LYS A 89 14.50 13.26 5.60
C LYS A 89 14.70 11.98 4.78
N GLY A 90 14.77 10.82 5.43
CA GLY A 90 14.91 9.52 4.77
C GLY A 90 13.64 9.08 4.06
N CYS A 91 12.53 8.95 4.80
CA CYS A 91 11.28 8.34 4.31
C CYS A 91 10.12 9.30 4.04
N GLY A 92 10.21 10.56 4.46
CA GLY A 92 9.18 11.60 4.27
C GLY A 92 8.06 11.61 5.33
N ARG A 93 7.99 10.59 6.19
CA ARG A 93 7.00 10.52 7.28
C ARG A 93 7.23 11.59 8.35
N THR A 94 6.15 12.11 8.94
CA THR A 94 6.21 12.95 10.15
C THR A 94 6.67 12.12 11.36
N PHE A 95 7.09 12.80 12.43
CA PHE A 95 7.46 12.15 13.69
C PHE A 95 6.36 11.20 14.22
N ASP A 96 5.11 11.67 14.22
CA ASP A 96 3.96 10.87 14.67
C ASP A 96 3.71 9.67 13.75
N GLU A 97 3.77 9.86 12.43
CA GLU A 97 3.63 8.75 11.47
C GLU A 97 4.74 7.70 11.65
N VAL A 98 5.97 8.12 12.01
CA VAL A 98 7.06 7.18 12.33
C VAL A 98 6.78 6.43 13.63
N GLN A 99 6.31 7.11 14.67
CA GLN A 99 6.09 6.54 15.99
C GLN A 99 4.89 5.58 16.02
N TYR A 100 3.80 5.96 15.37
CA TYR A 100 2.53 5.24 15.44
C TYR A 100 2.26 4.34 14.24
N TRP A 101 3.20 4.19 13.30
CA TRP A 101 3.04 3.37 12.08
C TRP A 101 2.39 2.00 12.32
N PRO A 102 2.79 1.20 13.33
CA PRO A 102 2.20 -0.13 13.54
C PRO A 102 0.73 -0.10 13.96
N ALA A 103 0.25 1.02 14.50
CA ALA A 103 -1.13 1.20 14.95
C ALA A 103 -2.03 1.85 13.89
N MET A 104 -1.45 2.40 12.82
CA MET A 104 -2.21 3.05 11.75
C MET A 104 -2.99 2.03 10.91
N THR A 105 -4.21 2.39 10.49
CA THR A 105 -5.00 1.58 9.58
C THR A 105 -4.36 1.52 8.19
N PRO A 106 -4.69 0.52 7.35
CA PRO A 106 -4.25 0.48 5.96
C PRO A 106 -4.54 1.78 5.22
N VAL A 107 -5.71 2.39 5.44
CA VAL A 107 -6.11 3.64 4.75
C VAL A 107 -5.25 4.82 5.23
N GLU A 108 -5.01 4.93 6.54
CA GLU A 108 -4.10 5.96 7.08
C GLU A 108 -2.68 5.83 6.50
N LYS A 109 -2.15 4.60 6.43
CA LYS A 109 -0.84 4.33 5.82
C LYS A 109 -0.81 4.73 4.35
N ARG A 110 -1.88 4.46 3.60
CA ARG A 110 -1.99 4.84 2.18
C ARG A 110 -2.04 6.35 1.97
N VAL A 111 -2.72 7.09 2.85
CA VAL A 111 -2.70 8.56 2.84
C VAL A 111 -1.25 9.07 2.99
N THR A 112 -0.49 8.54 3.95
CA THR A 112 0.93 8.88 4.12
C THR A 112 1.74 8.54 2.88
N TRP A 113 1.60 7.33 2.33
CA TRP A 113 2.29 6.89 1.11
C TRP A 113 2.00 7.79 -0.09
N ARG A 114 0.75 8.16 -0.31
CA ARG A 114 0.34 9.09 -1.36
C ARG A 114 0.99 10.45 -1.16
N ARG A 115 0.92 11.02 0.05
CA ARG A 115 1.51 12.32 0.39
C ARG A 115 3.01 12.35 0.07
N ILE A 116 3.78 11.42 0.63
CA ILE A 116 5.25 11.42 0.46
C ILE A 116 5.66 11.21 -1.00
N THR A 117 4.88 10.42 -1.76
CA THR A 117 5.14 10.16 -3.17
C THR A 117 4.86 11.40 -4.02
N MET A 118 3.82 12.18 -3.69
CA MET A 118 3.51 13.43 -4.37
C MET A 118 4.51 14.54 -4.04
N GLU A 119 4.98 14.60 -2.80
CA GLU A 119 5.96 15.60 -2.36
C GLU A 119 7.36 15.36 -2.93
N ASP A 120 7.74 14.08 -3.12
CA ASP A 120 9.00 13.65 -3.76
C ASP A 120 10.29 14.24 -3.15
N SER A 121 10.20 14.78 -1.93
CA SER A 121 11.26 15.55 -1.28
C SER A 121 12.23 14.66 -0.48
N ALA A 122 11.76 13.51 0.00
CA ALA A 122 12.50 12.59 0.83
C ALA A 122 13.64 11.88 0.08
N TRP A 123 14.72 11.55 0.79
CA TRP A 123 15.91 10.96 0.16
C TRP A 123 15.67 9.62 -0.51
N ARG A 124 14.65 8.86 -0.07
CA ARG A 124 14.23 7.62 -0.72
C ARG A 124 13.82 7.77 -2.20
N PHE A 125 13.54 8.99 -2.66
CA PHE A 125 13.18 9.26 -4.05
C PHE A 125 14.32 9.88 -4.85
N ASN A 126 15.34 10.42 -4.18
CA ASN A 126 16.46 11.11 -4.82
C ASN A 126 17.84 10.55 -4.40
N ARG A 127 18.39 11.00 -3.27
CA ARG A 127 19.78 10.78 -2.83
C ARG A 127 20.09 9.33 -2.47
N TYR A 128 19.11 8.60 -1.96
CA TYR A 128 19.22 7.21 -1.48
C TYR A 128 18.11 6.33 -2.07
N ALA A 129 17.78 6.56 -3.35
CA ALA A 129 16.70 5.83 -4.03
C ALA A 129 16.97 4.32 -4.18
N GLU A 130 18.24 3.93 -4.22
CA GLU A 130 18.68 2.54 -4.25
C GLU A 130 18.20 1.75 -3.02
N ARG A 131 18.19 2.38 -1.84
CA ARG A 131 17.76 1.73 -0.58
C ARG A 131 16.27 1.46 -0.52
N ALA A 132 15.47 2.21 -1.27
CA ALA A 132 14.05 1.94 -1.38
C ALA A 132 13.77 0.68 -2.20
N ARG A 133 14.62 0.36 -3.18
CA ARG A 133 14.49 -0.82 -4.06
C ARG A 133 14.97 -2.10 -3.37
N GLU A 134 16.03 -2.03 -2.59
CA GLU A 134 16.54 -3.17 -1.81
C GLU A 134 15.56 -3.65 -0.73
N ALA A 135 14.62 -2.80 -0.32
CA ALA A 135 13.57 -3.13 0.64
C ALA A 135 12.33 -3.80 0.01
N GLU A 136 12.27 -3.94 -1.32
CA GLU A 136 11.19 -4.69 -1.96
C GLU A 136 11.39 -6.20 -1.68
N PRO A 137 10.42 -6.88 -1.07
CA PRO A 137 10.57 -8.29 -0.77
C PRO A 137 10.75 -9.07 -2.08
N THR A 138 11.89 -9.76 -2.21
CA THR A 138 12.03 -10.76 -3.26
C THR A 138 10.99 -11.85 -2.99
N ALA A 139 10.29 -12.33 -4.02
CA ALA A 139 9.27 -13.38 -3.93
C ALA A 139 9.75 -14.75 -3.35
N ALA A 140 10.94 -14.79 -2.76
CA ALA A 140 11.64 -15.96 -2.25
C ALA A 140 11.84 -15.94 -0.72
N GLU A 141 11.20 -15.05 0.03
CA GLU A 141 11.11 -15.21 1.49
C GLU A 141 10.04 -16.27 1.78
N THR A 142 10.46 -17.54 1.70
CA THR A 142 9.70 -18.68 2.21
C THR A 142 9.24 -18.39 3.62
N GLU A 143 7.93 -18.48 3.83
CA GLU A 143 7.26 -18.44 5.13
C GLU A 143 8.07 -19.28 6.14
N PHE A 144 8.58 -18.63 7.19
CA PHE A 144 9.24 -19.33 8.28
C PHE A 144 8.17 -20.13 9.03
N ASP A 145 8.03 -21.41 8.69
CA ASP A 145 7.23 -22.35 9.44
C ASP A 145 8.00 -22.74 10.71
N PRO A 146 7.55 -22.33 11.91
CA PRO A 146 8.22 -22.66 13.17
C PRO A 146 8.15 -24.16 13.50
N ASP A 147 7.28 -24.93 12.81
CA ASP A 147 7.13 -26.37 12.96
C ASP A 147 7.90 -27.17 11.88
N ASP A 148 8.53 -26.52 10.90
CA ASP A 148 9.42 -27.20 9.94
C ASP A 148 10.79 -27.41 10.58
N GLU A 149 11.06 -28.66 11.01
CA GLU A 149 12.32 -29.08 11.64
C GLU A 149 13.57 -28.73 10.82
N LYS A 150 13.45 -28.53 9.50
CA LYS A 150 14.57 -28.13 8.63
C LYS A 150 15.02 -26.68 8.86
N ASN A 151 14.14 -25.82 9.39
CA ASN A 151 14.45 -24.43 9.68
C ASN A 151 15.24 -24.25 10.99
N TRP A 152 15.32 -25.29 11.82
CA TRP A 152 16.02 -25.30 13.11
C TRP A 152 17.27 -26.21 13.13
N ALA A 153 17.51 -26.97 12.06
CA ALA A 153 18.70 -27.81 11.97
C ALA A 153 19.98 -26.95 11.83
N PRO A 154 21.06 -27.25 12.57
CA PRO A 154 22.29 -26.46 12.59
C PRO A 154 23.10 -26.52 11.29
#